data_AF-A0A261AZC6-F1
#
_entry.id   AF-A0A261AZC6-F1
#
_cell.length_a   1.000
_cell.length_b   1.000
_cell.length_c   1.000
_cell.angle_alpha   90.00
_cell.angle_beta   90.00
_cell.angle_gamma   90.00
#
_symmetry.space_group_name_H-M   'P 1'
#
loop_
_entity.id
_entity.type
_entity.pdbx_description
1 polymer ?
#
loop_
_entity_poly.entity_id
_entity_poly.type
_entity_poly.pdbx_seq_one_letter_code
_entity_poly.pdbx_strand_id
1 'polypeptide(L)'
;MYKFLVSSLLAASLVLAATKCPSNSFCFSAKDDTNITVSCNKDNLNLLQFTCGFPVGDSNLDVKLYKFENVRAENLTSCQIDFHLNHMFKKNAPSLLQWNEEKSEIFKFEEICSPIIEAGLSKEFKRFLVKAHAILMLLGWLFFVPTGFLFARFGKQLFQNQKLIGMPVWFQIHRLSTFLGVCCICTSIICIFISTNFTWKGTGSGAWYWTQWHADLGTISTVLAVSQPLNSLLRCPPSNSQRKIFNWAHRITGMTSYTLAVAAIYVAAAKYRKTWSEPFMEFVLTSVPTALCLVTAVMVWMMEKRKTRDGGYKEVEMNEKSSSSLPSSIWTPETSQLLQTSWLFLVVGCCLLAATSLSLLVANGFKE
;
A
#
# COMPACT_ATOMS: atom_id res chain seq x y z
N MET A 1 -12.76 -18.07 -36.35
CA MET A 1 -13.14 -19.49 -36.45
C MET A 1 -12.05 -20.18 -37.27
N TYR A 2 -11.59 -21.36 -36.84
CA TYR A 2 -10.53 -22.18 -37.46
C TYR A 2 -9.08 -21.68 -37.32
N LYS A 3 -8.44 -22.11 -36.22
CA LYS A 3 -7.08 -22.70 -36.18
C LYS A 3 -6.82 -23.28 -34.77
N PHE A 4 -7.73 -24.17 -34.38
CA PHE A 4 -7.52 -25.23 -33.40
C PHE A 4 -7.62 -26.52 -34.23
N LEU A 5 -6.75 -27.50 -33.95
CA LEU A 5 -6.54 -28.77 -34.69
C LEU A 5 -5.76 -28.65 -36.01
N VAL A 6 -4.45 -28.91 -35.96
CA VAL A 6 -3.70 -29.97 -36.67
C VAL A 6 -2.21 -29.66 -36.46
N SER A 7 -1.65 -30.18 -35.38
CA SER A 7 -0.19 -30.36 -35.23
C SER A 7 0.13 -31.38 -34.12
N SER A 8 -0.78 -32.34 -33.93
CA SER A 8 -0.47 -33.66 -33.41
C SER A 8 -0.02 -34.55 -34.58
N LEU A 9 1.01 -35.37 -34.33
CA LEU A 9 1.67 -36.34 -35.23
C LEU A 9 2.88 -35.83 -36.02
N LEU A 10 4.04 -35.74 -35.35
CA LEU A 10 5.29 -36.41 -35.76
C LEU A 10 6.42 -36.06 -34.78
N ALA A 11 6.36 -36.64 -33.58
CA ALA A 11 7.55 -36.93 -32.76
C ALA A 11 7.15 -37.89 -31.63
N ALA A 12 6.51 -39.00 -32.00
CA ALA A 12 6.48 -40.17 -31.15
C ALA A 12 7.47 -41.16 -31.74
N SER A 13 8.69 -41.18 -31.19
CA SER A 13 9.61 -42.31 -31.23
C SER A 13 10.67 -42.08 -30.16
N LEU A 14 10.84 -43.07 -29.29
CA LEU A 14 11.67 -43.12 -28.08
C LEU A 14 11.12 -42.41 -26.84
N VAL A 15 10.07 -43.04 -26.31
CA VAL A 15 9.89 -43.18 -24.87
C VAL A 15 11.12 -43.93 -24.32
N LEU A 16 12.03 -43.22 -23.64
CA LEU A 16 12.67 -43.74 -22.44
C LEU A 16 12.20 -42.87 -21.28
N ALA A 17 11.62 -43.53 -20.29
CA ALA A 17 11.04 -42.90 -19.12
C ALA A 17 12.14 -42.30 -18.22
N ALA A 18 12.52 -41.05 -18.47
CA ALA A 18 13.18 -40.24 -17.45
C ALA A 18 12.07 -39.62 -16.58
N THR A 19 11.91 -40.14 -15.36
CA THR A 19 11.04 -39.57 -14.32
C THR A 19 11.32 -38.08 -14.17
N LYS A 20 10.32 -37.22 -14.42
CA LYS A 20 10.41 -35.77 -14.21
C LYS A 20 10.84 -35.49 -12.77
N CYS A 21 11.96 -34.80 -12.59
CA CYS A 21 12.44 -34.39 -11.28
C CYS A 21 11.41 -33.45 -10.59
N PRO A 22 11.03 -33.69 -9.32
CA PRO A 22 10.11 -32.82 -8.58
C PRO A 22 10.61 -31.37 -8.46
N SER A 23 9.70 -30.42 -8.27
CA SER A 23 10.06 -29.02 -7.98
C SER A 23 10.83 -28.92 -6.66
N ASN A 24 11.85 -28.04 -6.58
CA ASN A 24 12.77 -27.91 -5.44
C ASN A 24 13.62 -29.14 -5.16
N SER A 25 13.93 -29.92 -6.21
CA SER A 25 14.81 -31.07 -6.08
C SER A 25 15.85 -31.16 -7.21
N PHE A 26 16.98 -31.77 -6.90
CA PHE A 26 18.03 -32.12 -7.85
C PHE A 26 18.07 -33.65 -7.97
N CYS A 27 17.92 -34.16 -9.18
CA CYS A 27 17.89 -35.59 -9.47
C CYS A 27 19.14 -35.99 -10.25
N PHE A 28 19.84 -37.01 -9.77
CA PHE A 28 20.98 -37.62 -10.41
C PHE A 28 20.71 -39.12 -10.59
N SER A 29 20.75 -39.59 -11.83
CA SER A 29 20.61 -41.01 -12.17
C SER A 29 21.98 -41.57 -12.53
N ALA A 30 22.50 -42.48 -11.73
CA ALA A 30 23.72 -43.23 -12.06
C ALA A 30 23.39 -44.38 -13.04
N LYS A 31 24.39 -44.90 -13.76
CA LYS A 31 24.20 -46.00 -14.73
C LYS A 31 23.68 -47.32 -14.15
N ASP A 32 23.80 -47.52 -12.84
CA ASP A 32 23.34 -48.73 -12.13
C ASP A 32 21.85 -48.64 -11.70
N ASP A 33 20.99 -47.94 -12.47
CA ASP A 33 19.57 -47.67 -12.18
C ASP A 33 19.30 -47.04 -10.79
N THR A 34 20.32 -46.42 -10.18
CA THR A 34 20.20 -45.77 -8.88
C THR A 34 19.86 -44.30 -9.05
N ASN A 35 18.64 -43.93 -8.66
CA ASN A 35 18.15 -42.55 -8.66
C ASN A 35 18.38 -41.87 -7.31
N ILE A 36 19.25 -40.86 -7.29
CA ILE A 36 19.52 -40.01 -6.13
C ILE A 36 18.74 -38.71 -6.30
N THR A 37 17.86 -38.40 -5.36
CA THR A 37 17.10 -37.12 -5.35
C THR A 37 17.42 -36.35 -4.09
N VAL A 38 17.79 -35.08 -4.24
CA VAL A 38 17.98 -34.12 -3.13
C VAL A 38 16.82 -33.15 -3.16
N SER A 39 16.03 -33.02 -2.09
CA SER A 39 14.96 -32.00 -2.00
C SER A 39 15.11 -31.10 -0.78
N CYS A 40 14.47 -29.92 -0.80
CA CYS A 40 14.56 -28.93 0.26
C CYS A 40 13.16 -28.53 0.79
N ASN A 41 12.97 -28.44 2.11
CA ASN A 41 11.66 -28.13 2.73
C ASN A 41 11.75 -26.98 3.77
N LYS A 42 11.19 -25.82 3.42
CA LYS A 42 10.94 -24.57 4.20
C LYS A 42 11.97 -24.01 5.18
N ASP A 43 12.60 -24.80 6.04
CA ASP A 43 13.70 -24.41 6.93
C ASP A 43 14.57 -25.63 7.38
N ASN A 44 14.32 -26.83 6.84
CA ASN A 44 15.09 -28.06 7.08
C ASN A 44 15.34 -28.80 5.74
N LEU A 45 16.56 -29.29 5.55
CA LEU A 45 16.95 -30.02 4.35
C LEU A 45 16.51 -31.48 4.51
N ASN A 46 15.26 -31.75 4.14
CA ASN A 46 14.69 -33.09 4.26
C ASN A 46 14.62 -33.74 2.89
N LEU A 47 15.05 -35.00 2.86
CA LEU A 47 15.04 -35.93 1.75
C LEU A 47 16.28 -35.90 0.84
N LEU A 48 17.25 -36.72 1.22
CA LEU A 48 18.06 -37.48 0.28
C LEU A 48 17.50 -38.90 0.22
N GLN A 49 16.90 -39.30 -0.91
CA GLN A 49 16.52 -40.69 -1.13
C GLN A 49 17.70 -41.45 -1.76
N PHE A 50 18.24 -42.41 -1.02
CA PHE A 50 19.20 -43.40 -1.51
C PHE A 50 18.59 -44.80 -1.39
N THR A 51 19.15 -45.78 -2.09
CA THR A 51 18.94 -47.21 -1.83
C THR A 51 20.20 -47.75 -1.16
N CYS A 52 20.28 -47.86 0.19
CA CYS A 52 21.31 -48.62 0.96
C CYS A 52 21.08 -48.58 2.50
N GLY A 53 21.60 -49.56 3.25
CA GLY A 53 21.41 -49.79 4.71
C GLY A 53 22.46 -49.22 5.68
N PHE A 54 22.05 -48.99 6.95
CA PHE A 54 22.75 -48.21 7.99
C PHE A 54 23.65 -49.04 8.95
N PRO A 55 24.62 -48.38 9.65
CA PRO A 55 24.44 -48.19 11.10
C PRO A 55 24.70 -46.75 11.61
N VAL A 56 24.13 -46.45 12.78
CA VAL A 56 24.12 -45.17 13.50
C VAL A 56 25.40 -45.00 14.35
N GLY A 57 26.01 -43.80 14.32
CA GLY A 57 27.09 -43.43 15.24
C GLY A 57 27.31 -41.91 15.29
N ASP A 58 27.23 -41.34 16.50
CA ASP A 58 27.55 -39.94 16.79
C ASP A 58 29.00 -39.60 16.44
N SER A 59 29.25 -38.69 15.51
CA SER A 59 30.51 -37.93 15.46
C SER A 59 30.45 -36.68 14.59
N ASN A 60 31.25 -35.70 15.01
CA ASN A 60 31.33 -34.32 14.55
C ASN A 60 31.40 -34.12 13.03
N LEU A 61 30.55 -33.22 12.55
CA LEU A 61 30.41 -32.81 11.16
C LEU A 61 31.58 -31.88 10.78
N ASP A 62 32.41 -32.28 9.82
CA ASP A 62 33.29 -31.38 9.06
C ASP A 62 33.00 -31.62 7.57
N VAL A 63 32.84 -30.56 6.79
CA VAL A 63 32.18 -30.55 5.46
C VAL A 63 33.02 -31.23 4.35
N LYS A 64 33.96 -32.11 4.71
CA LYS A 64 34.79 -32.84 3.76
C LYS A 64 34.71 -34.34 4.01
N LEU A 65 34.03 -34.99 3.07
CA LEU A 65 33.98 -36.43 2.80
C LEU A 65 33.21 -37.30 3.81
N TYR A 66 31.97 -37.62 3.47
CA TYR A 66 31.54 -39.00 3.62
C TYR A 66 32.08 -39.79 2.43
N LYS A 67 33.01 -40.70 2.67
CA LYS A 67 33.44 -41.71 1.71
C LYS A 67 32.74 -43.00 2.11
N PHE A 68 31.64 -43.35 1.42
CA PHE A 68 30.96 -44.62 1.65
C PHE A 68 31.77 -45.72 0.97
N GLU A 69 32.72 -46.32 1.68
CA GLU A 69 33.42 -47.51 1.21
C GLU A 69 32.83 -48.75 1.89
N ASN A 70 32.33 -49.66 1.05
CA ASN A 70 31.90 -51.03 1.31
C ASN A 70 30.55 -51.26 2.00
N VAL A 71 29.48 -51.40 1.20
CA VAL A 71 28.34 -52.29 1.54
C VAL A 71 27.75 -52.89 0.26
N ARG A 72 27.74 -54.23 0.15
CA ARG A 72 26.98 -54.94 -0.90
C ARG A 72 25.51 -55.02 -0.49
N ALA A 73 24.64 -54.60 -1.41
CA ALA A 73 23.20 -54.60 -1.24
C ALA A 73 22.61 -55.98 -1.54
N GLU A 74 21.83 -56.52 -0.61
CA GLU A 74 20.75 -57.43 -0.95
C GLU A 74 19.49 -57.00 -0.18
N ASN A 75 18.54 -56.43 -0.93
CA ASN A 75 17.16 -56.09 -0.55
C ASN A 75 16.91 -54.89 0.40
N LEU A 76 17.19 -53.67 -0.05
CA LEU A 76 16.57 -52.45 0.50
C LEU A 76 16.08 -51.56 -0.64
N THR A 77 14.81 -51.13 -0.58
CA THR A 77 14.11 -50.40 -1.67
C THR A 77 14.07 -48.87 -1.49
N SER A 78 14.44 -48.32 -0.33
CA SER A 78 14.53 -46.87 -0.08
C SER A 78 15.10 -46.60 1.31
N CYS A 79 15.99 -45.61 1.44
CA CYS A 79 16.42 -44.99 2.71
C CYS A 79 16.41 -43.47 2.56
N GLN A 80 15.95 -42.80 3.62
CA GLN A 80 15.89 -41.36 3.75
C GLN A 80 16.94 -40.92 4.79
N ILE A 81 17.81 -39.98 4.40
CA ILE A 81 18.75 -39.33 5.32
C ILE A 81 18.36 -37.86 5.43
N ASP A 82 18.09 -37.40 6.65
CA ASP A 82 17.77 -36.00 6.94
C ASP A 82 19.01 -35.30 7.52
N PHE A 83 19.37 -34.15 6.95
CA PHE A 83 20.49 -33.34 7.42
C PHE A 83 19.96 -32.09 8.12
N HIS A 84 20.29 -31.93 9.40
CA HIS A 84 20.00 -30.68 10.11
C HIS A 84 21.05 -29.61 9.77
N LEU A 85 20.58 -28.49 9.23
CA LEU A 85 21.43 -27.38 8.80
C LEU A 85 21.93 -26.58 10.01
N ASN A 86 23.01 -27.03 10.65
CA ASN A 86 23.80 -26.17 11.54
C ASN A 86 24.75 -25.26 10.73
N HIS A 87 25.39 -24.29 11.39
CA HIS A 87 26.31 -23.24 10.86
C HIS A 87 27.42 -23.68 9.86
N MET A 88 27.51 -24.97 9.53
CA MET A 88 28.53 -25.59 8.70
C MET A 88 28.26 -25.50 7.18
N PHE A 89 27.00 -25.39 6.73
CA PHE A 89 26.68 -25.34 5.29
C PHE A 89 26.72 -23.90 4.74
N LYS A 90 27.70 -23.60 3.88
CA LYS A 90 27.79 -22.33 3.16
C LYS A 90 26.87 -22.36 1.93
N LYS A 91 25.79 -21.55 1.94
CA LYS A 91 24.74 -21.48 0.91
C LYS A 91 25.26 -21.33 -0.54
N ASN A 92 26.38 -20.63 -0.72
CA ASN A 92 26.91 -20.27 -2.05
C ASN A 92 28.08 -21.16 -2.48
N ALA A 93 28.40 -22.22 -1.74
CA ALA A 93 29.50 -23.12 -2.09
C ALA A 93 29.08 -24.07 -3.23
N PRO A 94 29.91 -24.24 -4.28
CA PRO A 94 29.67 -25.24 -5.31
C PRO A 94 29.71 -26.63 -4.68
N SER A 95 28.67 -27.41 -4.94
CA SER A 95 28.48 -28.75 -4.37
C SER A 95 28.30 -29.78 -5.48
N LEU A 96 28.71 -31.01 -5.20
CA LEU A 96 28.79 -32.10 -6.15
C LEU A 96 28.40 -33.38 -5.42
N LEU A 97 27.60 -34.23 -6.06
CA LEU A 97 27.39 -35.60 -5.62
C LEU A 97 28.34 -36.52 -6.38
N GLN A 98 29.02 -37.41 -5.66
CA GLN A 98 29.82 -38.47 -6.26
C GLN A 98 29.29 -39.82 -5.77
N TRP A 99 28.99 -40.71 -6.71
CA TRP A 99 28.62 -42.09 -6.44
C TRP A 99 29.53 -43.01 -7.24
N ASN A 100 30.22 -43.94 -6.56
CA ASN A 100 31.30 -44.74 -7.13
C ASN A 100 32.35 -43.84 -7.84
N GLU A 101 32.48 -43.95 -9.15
CA GLU A 101 33.40 -43.16 -10.00
C GLU A 101 32.70 -42.06 -10.80
N GLU A 102 31.36 -41.96 -10.73
CA GLU A 102 30.59 -40.97 -11.47
C GLU A 102 30.30 -39.72 -10.62
N LYS A 103 30.38 -38.57 -11.27
CA LYS A 103 30.19 -37.24 -10.67
C LYS A 103 28.94 -36.59 -11.26
N SER A 104 28.10 -36.02 -10.42
CA SER A 104 26.98 -35.19 -10.88
C SER A 104 27.49 -33.88 -11.49
N GLU A 105 26.59 -33.15 -12.15
CA GLU A 105 26.84 -31.74 -12.41
C GLU A 105 26.99 -30.96 -11.10
N ILE A 106 27.78 -29.89 -11.12
CA ILE A 106 27.97 -29.01 -9.97
C ILE A 106 26.68 -28.21 -9.78
N PHE A 107 26.11 -28.26 -8.58
CA PHE A 107 24.95 -27.46 -8.21
C PHE A 107 25.27 -26.57 -7.01
N LYS A 108 24.53 -25.47 -6.87
CA LYS A 108 24.55 -24.67 -5.65
C LYS A 108 23.35 -25.01 -4.80
N PHE A 109 23.54 -25.11 -3.48
CA PHE A 109 22.43 -25.32 -2.55
C PHE A 109 21.39 -24.19 -2.62
N GLU A 110 21.80 -22.96 -2.94
CA GLU A 110 20.86 -21.85 -3.19
C GLU A 110 19.95 -22.07 -4.40
N GLU A 111 20.36 -22.84 -5.41
CA GLU A 111 19.52 -23.10 -6.61
C GLU A 111 18.46 -24.17 -6.31
N ILE A 112 18.74 -25.12 -5.41
CA ILE A 112 17.82 -26.18 -4.98
C ILE A 112 16.90 -25.69 -3.85
N CYS A 113 17.48 -25.03 -2.85
CA CYS A 113 16.79 -24.44 -1.70
C CYS A 113 16.38 -22.98 -1.96
N SER A 114 16.27 -22.56 -3.22
CA SER A 114 15.88 -21.20 -3.54
C SER A 114 14.51 -20.92 -2.92
N PRO A 115 14.39 -19.90 -2.04
CA PRO A 115 13.12 -19.56 -1.39
C PRO A 115 12.07 -19.01 -2.38
N ILE A 116 12.40 -19.00 -3.68
CA ILE A 116 11.62 -18.40 -4.75
C ILE A 116 10.43 -19.29 -5.15
N ILE A 117 10.42 -20.59 -4.82
CA ILE A 117 9.40 -21.53 -5.33
C ILE A 117 8.49 -22.13 -4.23
N GLU A 118 8.44 -21.53 -3.03
CA GLU A 118 7.34 -21.76 -2.07
C GLU A 118 6.66 -20.46 -1.61
N ALA A 119 5.79 -19.95 -2.49
CA ALA A 119 4.52 -19.29 -2.16
C ALA A 119 4.45 -18.31 -0.95
N GLY A 120 5.33 -17.30 -0.91
CA GLY A 120 5.22 -16.22 0.06
C GLY A 120 6.03 -14.98 -0.33
N LEU A 121 5.38 -13.81 -0.30
CA LEU A 121 6.04 -12.53 -0.50
C LEU A 121 7.12 -12.29 0.57
N SER A 122 8.33 -11.87 0.18
CA SER A 122 9.46 -11.70 1.11
C SER A 122 9.10 -10.73 2.25
N LYS A 123 9.64 -10.96 3.45
CA LYS A 123 9.36 -10.13 4.64
C LYS A 123 9.72 -8.66 4.39
N GLU A 124 10.80 -8.42 3.66
CA GLU A 124 11.24 -7.08 3.26
C GLU A 124 10.25 -6.41 2.31
N PHE A 125 9.78 -7.13 1.28
CA PHE A 125 8.81 -6.57 0.35
C PHE A 125 7.44 -6.33 1.02
N LYS A 126 7.02 -7.20 1.95
CA LYS A 126 5.84 -6.95 2.79
C LYS A 126 5.99 -5.66 3.60
N ARG A 127 7.14 -5.45 4.25
CA ARG A 127 7.43 -4.21 4.99
C ARG A 127 7.42 -2.99 4.06
N PHE A 128 8.00 -3.11 2.87
CA PHE A 128 7.96 -2.06 1.85
C PHE A 128 6.52 -1.70 1.47
N LEU A 129 5.66 -2.69 1.19
CA LEU A 129 4.25 -2.45 0.86
C LEU A 129 3.48 -1.80 2.00
N VAL A 130 3.74 -2.17 3.26
CA VAL A 130 3.13 -1.52 4.43
C VAL A 130 3.56 -0.06 4.55
N LYS A 131 4.85 0.26 4.30
CA LYS A 131 5.34 1.64 4.26
C LYS A 131 4.69 2.43 3.12
N ALA A 132 4.65 1.84 1.92
CA ALA A 132 4.03 2.45 0.75
C ALA A 132 2.54 2.73 1.00
N HIS A 133 1.81 1.79 1.62
CA HIS A 133 0.43 1.97 2.04
C HIS A 133 0.28 3.21 2.94
N ALA A 134 1.06 3.29 4.01
CA ALA A 134 1.00 4.40 4.95
C ALA A 134 1.33 5.75 4.29
N ILE A 135 2.41 5.84 3.50
CA ILE A 135 2.82 7.07 2.80
C ILE A 135 1.74 7.53 1.81
N LEU A 136 1.20 6.61 1.00
CA LEU A 136 0.15 6.93 0.04
C LEU A 136 -1.15 7.37 0.73
N MET A 137 -1.51 6.76 1.88
CA MET A 137 -2.65 7.22 2.69
C MET A 137 -2.42 8.63 3.23
N LEU A 138 -1.21 8.95 3.69
CA LEU A 138 -0.87 10.28 4.21
C LEU A 138 -0.94 11.35 3.11
N LEU A 139 -0.34 11.10 1.95
CA LEU A 139 -0.41 12.03 0.81
C LEU A 139 -1.85 12.20 0.31
N GLY A 140 -2.60 11.10 0.18
CA GLY A 140 -3.99 11.13 -0.25
C GLY A 140 -4.89 11.90 0.72
N TRP A 141 -4.87 11.53 2.00
CA TRP A 141 -5.81 12.04 2.99
C TRP A 141 -5.38 13.32 3.68
N LEU A 142 -4.09 13.62 3.83
CA LEU A 142 -3.64 14.83 4.53
C LEU A 142 -3.20 15.95 3.60
N PHE A 143 -3.03 15.69 2.29
CA PHE A 143 -2.65 16.72 1.32
C PHE A 143 -3.63 16.84 0.15
N PHE A 144 -3.79 15.81 -0.69
CA PHE A 144 -4.59 15.90 -1.91
C PHE A 144 -6.08 16.15 -1.62
N VAL A 145 -6.70 15.36 -0.74
CA VAL A 145 -8.12 15.53 -0.41
C VAL A 145 -8.41 16.91 0.26
N PRO A 146 -7.65 17.34 1.29
CA PRO A 146 -7.78 18.69 1.86
C PRO A 146 -7.62 19.81 0.84
N THR A 147 -6.63 19.72 -0.04
CA THR A 147 -6.44 20.71 -1.13
C THR A 147 -7.70 20.80 -1.99
N GLY A 148 -8.28 19.65 -2.37
CA GLY A 148 -9.54 19.60 -3.08
C GLY A 148 -10.70 20.29 -2.35
N PHE A 149 -10.86 20.06 -1.04
CA PHE A 149 -11.90 20.72 -0.24
C PHE A 149 -11.69 22.23 -0.11
N LEU A 150 -10.45 22.65 0.13
CA LEU A 150 -10.09 24.05 0.25
C LEU A 150 -10.37 24.80 -1.06
N PHE A 151 -9.99 24.25 -2.22
CA PHE A 151 -10.31 24.91 -3.49
C PHE A 151 -11.81 24.91 -3.80
N ALA A 152 -12.56 23.86 -3.47
CA ALA A 152 -14.02 23.85 -3.64
C ALA A 152 -14.74 24.90 -2.77
N ARG A 153 -14.22 25.19 -1.58
CA ARG A 153 -14.84 26.10 -0.62
C ARG A 153 -14.37 27.55 -0.78
N PHE A 154 -13.07 27.77 -0.88
CA PHE A 154 -12.42 29.09 -0.91
C PHE A 154 -12.12 29.53 -2.34
N GLY A 155 -11.58 28.63 -3.15
CA GLY A 155 -11.21 28.91 -4.52
C GLY A 155 -12.41 29.37 -5.38
N LYS A 156 -13.62 28.94 -5.04
CA LYS A 156 -14.84 29.40 -5.73
C LYS A 156 -15.05 30.91 -5.65
N GLN A 157 -14.66 31.57 -4.56
CA GLN A 157 -14.77 33.03 -4.40
C GLN A 157 -13.55 33.78 -4.94
N LEU A 158 -12.37 33.18 -4.78
CA LEU A 158 -11.12 33.81 -5.19
C LEU A 158 -10.88 33.76 -6.70
N PHE A 159 -11.32 32.69 -7.36
CA PHE A 159 -11.03 32.42 -8.77
C PHE A 159 -12.29 32.35 -9.64
N GLN A 160 -13.37 33.05 -9.29
CA GLN A 160 -14.65 32.94 -10.01
C GLN A 160 -14.57 33.43 -11.46
N ASN A 161 -13.73 34.44 -11.73
CA ASN A 161 -13.55 35.03 -13.05
C ASN A 161 -12.42 34.36 -13.86
N GLN A 162 -11.70 33.42 -13.25
CA GLN A 162 -10.55 32.76 -13.87
C GLN A 162 -10.96 31.38 -14.36
N LYS A 163 -10.66 31.09 -15.63
CA LYS A 163 -10.92 29.80 -16.27
C LYS A 163 -9.61 29.15 -16.69
N LEU A 164 -9.55 27.83 -16.53
CA LEU A 164 -8.47 26.98 -17.01
C LEU A 164 -9.10 25.83 -17.81
N ILE A 165 -8.75 25.72 -19.09
CA ILE A 165 -9.33 24.72 -20.01
C ILE A 165 -10.87 24.81 -20.01
N GLY A 166 -11.40 26.02 -20.21
CA GLY A 166 -12.84 26.29 -20.32
C GLY A 166 -13.66 26.19 -19.02
N MET A 167 -13.08 25.73 -17.91
CA MET A 167 -13.75 25.54 -16.62
C MET A 167 -13.16 26.46 -15.54
N PRO A 168 -13.93 26.81 -14.49
CA PRO A 168 -13.38 27.61 -13.38
C PRO A 168 -12.16 26.96 -12.74
N VAL A 169 -11.10 27.74 -12.45
CA VAL A 169 -9.83 27.25 -11.91
C VAL A 169 -10.02 26.40 -10.66
N TRP A 170 -10.85 26.86 -9.73
CA TRP A 170 -11.13 26.15 -8.48
C TRP A 170 -11.71 24.75 -8.71
N PHE A 171 -12.53 24.59 -9.75
CA PHE A 171 -13.17 23.32 -10.07
C PHE A 171 -12.17 22.34 -10.67
N GLN A 172 -11.24 22.84 -11.49
CA GLN A 172 -10.16 22.04 -12.04
C GLN A 172 -9.20 21.55 -10.97
N ILE A 173 -8.77 22.43 -10.07
CA ILE A 173 -7.88 22.06 -8.96
C ILE A 173 -8.58 21.08 -8.02
N HIS A 174 -9.86 21.33 -7.68
CA HIS A 174 -10.65 20.40 -6.89
C HIS A 174 -10.68 19.00 -7.52
N ARG A 175 -11.02 18.91 -8.82
CA ARG A 175 -11.12 17.62 -9.54
C ARG A 175 -9.77 16.93 -9.66
N LEU A 176 -8.73 17.64 -10.06
CA LEU A 176 -7.39 17.07 -10.22
C LEU A 176 -6.85 16.56 -8.88
N SER A 177 -6.93 17.39 -7.84
CA SER A 177 -6.40 17.04 -6.52
C SER A 177 -7.16 15.87 -5.89
N THR A 178 -8.49 15.88 -5.92
CA THR A 178 -9.28 14.75 -5.40
C THR A 178 -9.11 13.47 -6.22
N PHE A 179 -8.94 13.57 -7.55
CA PHE A 179 -8.63 12.41 -8.40
C PHE A 179 -7.27 11.79 -8.05
N LEU A 180 -6.22 12.61 -7.94
CA LEU A 180 -4.90 12.14 -7.49
C LEU A 180 -4.97 11.52 -6.09
N GLY A 181 -5.73 12.13 -5.17
CA GLY A 181 -5.98 11.57 -3.84
C GLY A 181 -6.61 10.18 -3.89
N VAL A 182 -7.66 9.99 -4.70
CA VAL A 182 -8.30 8.67 -4.90
C VAL A 182 -7.32 7.66 -5.51
N CYS A 183 -6.49 8.05 -6.49
CA CYS A 183 -5.46 7.18 -7.05
C CYS A 183 -4.44 6.72 -5.99
N CYS A 184 -4.00 7.63 -5.09
CA CYS A 184 -3.15 7.28 -3.95
C CYS A 184 -3.84 6.27 -3.02
N ILE A 185 -5.11 6.52 -2.67
CA ILE A 185 -5.90 5.65 -1.77
C ILE A 185 -6.09 4.25 -2.38
N CYS A 186 -6.46 4.16 -3.66
CA CYS A 186 -6.64 2.88 -4.35
C CYS A 186 -5.32 2.08 -4.41
N THR A 187 -4.24 2.73 -4.84
CA THR A 187 -2.90 2.10 -4.88
C THR A 187 -2.48 1.62 -3.49
N SER A 188 -2.72 2.45 -2.47
CA SER A 188 -2.41 2.13 -1.07
C SER A 188 -3.16 0.90 -0.56
N ILE A 189 -4.45 0.77 -0.86
CA ILE A 189 -5.25 -0.39 -0.48
C ILE A 189 -4.79 -1.66 -1.19
N ILE A 190 -4.40 -1.56 -2.45
CA ILE A 190 -3.80 -2.69 -3.18
C ILE A 190 -2.48 -3.11 -2.51
N CYS A 191 -1.62 -2.17 -2.12
CA CYS A 191 -0.37 -2.48 -1.41
C CYS A 191 -0.61 -3.25 -0.10
N ILE A 192 -1.54 -2.79 0.74
CA ILE A 192 -1.79 -3.48 2.02
C ILE A 192 -2.41 -4.85 1.81
N PHE A 193 -3.34 -5.02 0.86
CA PHE A 193 -3.92 -6.33 0.56
C PHE A 193 -2.88 -7.32 0.03
N ILE A 194 -1.98 -6.88 -0.86
CA ILE A 194 -0.87 -7.74 -1.31
C ILE A 194 0.02 -8.12 -0.13
N SER A 195 0.34 -7.16 0.77
CA SER A 195 1.19 -7.44 1.94
C SER A 195 0.57 -8.45 2.92
N THR A 196 -0.78 -8.48 3.00
CA THR A 196 -1.54 -9.38 3.87
C THR A 196 -2.03 -10.64 3.15
N ASN A 197 -1.53 -10.93 1.94
CA ASN A 197 -2.00 -12.05 1.11
C ASN A 197 -3.53 -12.06 0.97
N PHE A 198 -4.13 -10.88 0.72
CA PHE A 198 -5.57 -10.65 0.57
C PHE A 198 -6.42 -11.14 1.76
N THR A 199 -5.81 -11.31 2.93
CA THR A 199 -6.52 -11.70 4.15
C THR A 199 -7.16 -10.47 4.79
N TRP A 200 -8.46 -10.53 5.05
CA TRP A 200 -9.18 -9.51 5.82
C TRP A 200 -8.63 -9.40 7.23
N LYS A 201 -8.45 -8.16 7.72
CA LYS A 201 -7.93 -7.87 9.07
C LYS A 201 -8.85 -6.98 9.91
N GLY A 202 -10.07 -6.71 9.44
CA GLY A 202 -11.09 -5.93 10.13
C GLY A 202 -11.92 -6.76 11.10
N THR A 203 -13.09 -6.24 11.49
CA THR A 203 -14.00 -6.92 12.42
C THR A 203 -14.26 -8.36 11.99
N GLY A 204 -14.12 -9.29 12.93
CA GLY A 204 -14.34 -10.73 12.72
C GLY A 204 -13.11 -11.53 12.25
N SER A 205 -11.95 -10.90 12.00
CA SER A 205 -10.77 -11.59 11.47
C SER A 205 -9.83 -12.21 12.51
N GLY A 206 -10.15 -12.13 13.81
CA GLY A 206 -9.26 -12.49 14.91
C GLY A 206 -7.97 -11.66 15.02
N ALA A 207 -7.86 -10.54 14.29
CA ALA A 207 -6.70 -9.65 14.37
C ALA A 207 -6.66 -8.85 15.68
N TRP A 208 -5.55 -8.19 15.98
CA TRP A 208 -5.47 -7.30 17.14
C TRP A 208 -6.55 -6.20 17.08
N TYR A 209 -7.14 -5.86 18.23
CA TYR A 209 -8.28 -4.94 18.35
C TYR A 209 -8.12 -3.64 17.54
N TRP A 210 -6.99 -2.93 17.70
CA TRP A 210 -6.76 -1.68 16.98
C TRP A 210 -6.52 -1.86 15.48
N THR A 211 -6.05 -3.04 15.06
CA THR A 211 -5.95 -3.40 13.64
C THR A 211 -7.32 -3.59 13.01
N GLN A 212 -8.25 -4.20 13.74
CA GLN A 212 -9.62 -4.36 13.26
C GLN A 212 -10.27 -2.99 13.01
N TRP A 213 -10.21 -2.10 14.00
CA TRP A 213 -10.72 -0.73 13.88
C TRP A 213 -10.07 0.07 12.77
N HIS A 214 -8.74 0.02 12.64
CA HIS A 214 -8.04 0.70 11.55
C HIS A 214 -8.50 0.19 10.18
N ALA A 215 -8.60 -1.14 10.01
CA ALA A 215 -9.04 -1.75 8.76
C ALA A 215 -10.49 -1.42 8.43
N ASP A 216 -11.40 -1.44 9.40
CA ASP A 216 -12.82 -1.11 9.20
C ASP A 216 -13.00 0.36 8.82
N LEU A 217 -12.44 1.28 9.61
CA LEU A 217 -12.54 2.73 9.36
C LEU A 217 -11.90 3.11 8.01
N GLY A 218 -10.71 2.56 7.73
CA GLY A 218 -9.99 2.79 6.48
C GLY A 218 -10.75 2.24 5.27
N THR A 219 -11.31 1.03 5.37
CA THR A 219 -12.04 0.41 4.25
C THR A 219 -13.34 1.14 3.96
N ILE A 220 -14.15 1.45 4.99
CA ILE A 220 -15.39 2.23 4.81
C ILE A 220 -15.07 3.59 4.21
N SER A 221 -14.03 4.26 4.72
CA SER A 221 -13.57 5.54 4.17
C SER A 221 -13.21 5.42 2.69
N THR A 222 -12.40 4.42 2.30
CA THR A 222 -12.01 4.20 0.90
C THR A 222 -13.22 3.95 0.00
N VAL A 223 -14.18 3.11 0.41
CA VAL A 223 -15.39 2.86 -0.39
C VAL A 223 -16.15 4.15 -0.64
N LEU A 224 -16.33 4.98 0.40
CA LEU A 224 -16.97 6.28 0.26
C LEU A 224 -16.15 7.24 -0.63
N ALA A 225 -14.82 7.18 -0.58
CA ALA A 225 -13.92 8.00 -1.41
C ALA A 225 -14.04 7.65 -2.90
N VAL A 226 -14.00 6.36 -3.22
CA VAL A 226 -14.12 5.83 -4.59
C VAL A 226 -15.53 6.07 -5.15
N SER A 227 -16.55 6.11 -4.30
CA SER A 227 -17.90 6.46 -4.72
C SER A 227 -18.03 7.94 -5.18
N GLN A 228 -17.14 8.84 -4.72
CA GLN A 228 -17.21 10.28 -5.07
C GLN A 228 -17.08 10.55 -6.58
N PRO A 229 -16.05 10.06 -7.29
CA PRO A 229 -15.94 10.26 -8.73
C PRO A 229 -17.08 9.58 -9.49
N LEU A 230 -17.54 8.40 -9.05
CA LEU A 230 -18.68 7.71 -9.67
C LEU A 230 -19.98 8.52 -9.54
N ASN A 231 -20.28 9.01 -8.34
CA ASN A 231 -21.40 9.92 -8.10
C ASN A 231 -21.28 11.20 -8.96
N SER A 232 -20.05 11.71 -9.11
CA SER A 232 -19.80 12.91 -9.94
C SER A 232 -20.10 12.72 -11.43
N LEU A 233 -20.11 11.49 -11.95
CA LEU A 233 -20.56 11.19 -13.31
C LEU A 233 -22.08 11.34 -13.46
N LEU A 234 -22.84 11.12 -12.39
CA LEU A 234 -24.30 11.28 -12.35
C LEU A 234 -24.72 12.74 -12.10
N ARG A 235 -23.77 13.68 -12.11
CA ARG A 235 -24.02 15.09 -11.77
C ARG A 235 -24.93 15.77 -12.81
N CYS A 236 -26.10 16.22 -12.36
CA CYS A 236 -27.02 17.03 -13.16
C CYS A 236 -26.44 18.41 -13.55
N PRO A 237 -26.92 19.02 -14.65
CA PRO A 237 -26.51 20.36 -15.07
C PRO A 237 -26.83 21.43 -14.00
N PRO A 238 -26.11 22.58 -14.00
CA PRO A 238 -26.25 23.60 -12.95
C PRO A 238 -27.66 24.18 -12.77
N SER A 239 -28.48 24.17 -13.83
CA SER A 239 -29.85 24.69 -13.85
C SER A 239 -30.89 23.74 -13.23
N ASN A 240 -30.54 22.48 -12.97
CA ASN A 240 -31.49 21.48 -12.50
C ASN A 240 -31.72 21.60 -10.97
N SER A 241 -32.98 21.51 -10.52
CA SER A 241 -33.35 21.58 -9.10
C SER A 241 -32.72 20.46 -8.24
N GLN A 242 -32.53 19.27 -8.83
CA GLN A 242 -31.89 18.12 -8.18
C GLN A 242 -30.39 18.35 -7.90
N ARG A 243 -29.79 19.40 -8.49
CA ARG A 243 -28.39 19.77 -8.25
C ARG A 243 -28.12 20.08 -6.77
N LYS A 244 -29.11 20.60 -6.04
CA LYS A 244 -28.99 20.85 -4.60
C LYS A 244 -28.82 19.54 -3.81
N ILE A 245 -29.63 18.52 -4.14
CA ILE A 245 -29.58 17.19 -3.52
C ILE A 245 -28.22 16.55 -3.81
N PHE A 246 -27.79 16.55 -5.08
CA PHE A 246 -26.47 16.06 -5.48
C PHE A 246 -25.34 16.74 -4.68
N ASN A 247 -25.33 18.07 -4.60
CA ASN A 247 -24.28 18.81 -3.89
C ASN A 247 -24.24 18.47 -2.40
N TRP A 248 -25.40 18.27 -1.76
CA TRP A 248 -25.48 17.93 -0.34
C TRP A 248 -25.03 16.48 -0.10
N ALA A 249 -25.52 15.53 -0.91
CA ALA A 249 -25.11 14.13 -0.84
C ALA A 249 -23.61 13.96 -1.09
N HIS A 250 -23.06 14.59 -2.13
CA HIS A 250 -21.62 14.59 -2.42
C HIS A 250 -20.81 15.16 -1.26
N ARG A 251 -21.27 16.29 -0.68
CA ARG A 251 -20.60 16.92 0.46
C ARG A 251 -20.59 16.06 1.71
N ILE A 252 -21.72 15.47 2.08
CA ILE A 252 -21.80 14.62 3.28
C ILE A 252 -20.94 13.38 3.11
N THR A 253 -21.09 12.69 1.98
CA THR A 253 -20.34 11.47 1.71
C THR A 253 -18.82 11.75 1.74
N GLY A 254 -18.38 12.86 1.15
CA GLY A 254 -16.99 13.29 1.20
C GLY A 254 -16.50 13.64 2.61
N MET A 255 -17.31 14.33 3.41
CA MET A 255 -16.98 14.67 4.80
C MET A 255 -16.89 13.43 5.69
N THR A 256 -17.87 12.52 5.60
CA THR A 256 -17.87 11.26 6.35
C THR A 256 -16.66 10.40 5.97
N SER A 257 -16.37 10.29 4.67
CA SER A 257 -15.18 9.59 4.18
C SER A 257 -13.89 10.14 4.79
N TYR A 258 -13.71 11.47 4.75
CA TYR A 258 -12.56 12.14 5.34
C TYR A 258 -12.45 11.93 6.86
N THR A 259 -13.55 12.08 7.60
CA THR A 259 -13.56 11.88 9.07
C THR A 259 -13.15 10.46 9.45
N LEU A 260 -13.66 9.44 8.74
CA LEU A 260 -13.30 8.04 8.98
C LEU A 260 -11.83 7.77 8.64
N ALA A 261 -11.30 8.34 7.55
CA ALA A 261 -9.89 8.23 7.20
C ALA A 261 -8.98 8.84 8.26
N VAL A 262 -9.29 10.05 8.70
CA VAL A 262 -8.52 10.74 9.75
C VAL A 262 -8.54 9.93 11.04
N ALA A 263 -9.69 9.38 11.43
CA ALA A 263 -9.77 8.49 12.59
C ALA A 263 -8.88 7.25 12.44
N ALA A 264 -8.86 6.62 11.25
CA ALA A 264 -7.98 5.49 10.97
C ALA A 264 -6.48 5.87 11.05
N ILE A 265 -6.11 7.06 10.59
CA ILE A 265 -4.73 7.58 10.69
C ILE A 265 -4.36 7.84 12.15
N TYR A 266 -5.25 8.41 12.97
CA TYR A 266 -5.01 8.59 14.40
C TYR A 266 -4.83 7.26 15.13
N VAL A 267 -5.62 6.23 14.77
CA VAL A 267 -5.41 4.88 15.31
C VAL A 267 -4.01 4.38 14.94
N ALA A 268 -3.58 4.55 13.69
CA ALA A 268 -2.23 4.18 13.27
C ALA A 268 -1.14 4.92 14.07
N ALA A 269 -1.20 6.25 14.13
CA ALA A 269 -0.26 7.09 14.87
C ALA A 269 -0.18 6.75 16.37
N ALA A 270 -1.31 6.42 16.99
CA ALA A 270 -1.36 6.12 18.41
C ALA A 270 -0.88 4.69 18.73
N LYS A 271 -1.06 3.73 17.81
CA LYS A 271 -1.00 2.29 18.13
C LYS A 271 0.05 1.50 17.34
N TYR A 272 0.49 1.96 16.17
CA TYR A 272 1.33 1.18 15.25
C TYR A 272 2.83 1.45 15.44
N ARG A 273 3.35 1.18 16.64
CA ARG A 273 4.71 1.56 17.06
C ARG A 273 5.87 1.01 16.22
N LYS A 274 5.66 -0.09 15.49
CA LYS A 274 6.66 -0.67 14.58
C LYS A 274 6.88 0.15 13.31
N THR A 275 5.88 0.93 12.91
CA THR A 275 5.92 1.77 11.70
C THR A 275 5.98 3.25 12.08
N TRP A 276 5.47 3.59 13.25
CA TRP A 276 5.31 4.93 13.80
C TRP A 276 6.08 5.05 15.12
N SER A 277 7.35 5.46 15.03
CA SER A 277 8.30 5.47 16.15
C SER A 277 8.22 6.71 17.03
N GLU A 278 7.67 7.83 16.53
CA GLU A 278 7.72 9.14 17.18
C GLU A 278 6.31 9.65 17.57
N PRO A 279 5.69 9.11 18.64
CA PRO A 279 4.28 9.33 19.00
C PRO A 279 3.83 10.79 18.99
N PHE A 280 4.66 11.64 19.59
CA PHE A 280 4.31 13.04 19.81
C PHE A 280 4.28 13.79 18.47
N MET A 281 5.34 13.66 17.68
CA MET A 281 5.45 14.31 16.36
C MET A 281 4.36 13.81 15.42
N GLU A 282 4.08 12.52 15.43
CA GLU A 282 3.07 11.89 14.60
C GLU A 282 1.66 12.38 14.92
N PHE A 283 1.33 12.48 16.20
CA PHE A 283 0.05 12.99 16.65
C PHE A 283 -0.12 14.47 16.30
N VAL A 284 0.92 15.28 16.53
CA VAL A 284 0.92 16.71 16.18
C VAL A 284 0.76 16.90 14.68
N LEU A 285 1.58 16.24 13.86
CA LEU A 285 1.55 16.39 12.40
C LEU A 285 0.25 15.85 11.79
N THR A 286 -0.37 14.82 12.37
CA THR A 286 -1.72 14.36 11.94
C THR A 286 -2.79 15.39 12.27
N SER A 287 -2.61 16.15 13.37
CA SER A 287 -3.58 17.15 13.85
C SER A 287 -3.51 18.49 13.14
N VAL A 288 -2.37 18.86 12.57
CA VAL A 288 -2.20 20.16 11.91
C VAL A 288 -3.13 20.32 10.68
N PRO A 289 -3.17 19.40 9.69
CA PRO A 289 -4.06 19.53 8.53
C PRO A 289 -5.54 19.55 8.92
N THR A 290 -5.94 18.73 9.90
CA THR A 290 -7.32 18.62 10.36
C THR A 290 -7.77 19.88 11.08
N ALA A 291 -6.95 20.39 12.01
CA ALA A 291 -7.21 21.64 12.72
C ALA A 291 -7.26 22.84 11.76
N LEU A 292 -6.30 22.96 10.84
CA LEU A 292 -6.29 24.05 9.87
C LEU A 292 -7.52 24.01 8.96
N CYS A 293 -7.93 22.83 8.47
CA CYS A 293 -9.14 22.70 7.67
C CYS A 293 -10.40 23.08 8.46
N LEU A 294 -10.50 22.68 9.73
CA LEU A 294 -11.62 23.02 10.61
C LEU A 294 -11.69 24.53 10.89
N VAL A 295 -10.58 25.14 11.30
CA VAL A 295 -10.48 26.59 11.52
C VAL A 295 -10.91 27.36 10.28
N THR A 296 -10.39 26.95 9.13
CA THR A 296 -10.67 27.56 7.84
C THR A 296 -12.17 27.39 7.48
N ALA A 297 -12.76 26.22 7.71
CA ALA A 297 -14.19 25.99 7.51
C ALA A 297 -15.09 26.86 8.43
N VAL A 298 -14.72 26.99 9.71
CA VAL A 298 -15.44 27.84 10.68
C VAL A 298 -15.34 29.31 10.27
N MET A 299 -14.16 29.79 9.86
CA MET A 299 -13.96 31.15 9.35
C MET A 299 -14.91 31.46 8.18
N VAL A 300 -15.02 30.56 7.19
CA VAL A 300 -15.95 30.77 6.05
C VAL A 300 -17.39 30.79 6.50
N TRP A 301 -17.78 29.85 7.36
CA TRP A 301 -19.14 29.82 7.86
C TRP A 301 -19.49 31.13 8.58
N MET A 302 -18.57 31.69 9.38
CA MET A 302 -18.75 33.00 9.99
C MET A 302 -18.87 34.12 8.96
N MET A 303 -18.04 34.12 7.91
CA MET A 303 -18.11 35.13 6.84
C MET A 303 -19.40 35.04 6.03
N GLU A 304 -19.83 33.84 5.66
CA GLU A 304 -21.10 33.59 4.96
C GLU A 304 -22.28 34.09 5.82
N LYS A 305 -22.27 33.78 7.11
CA LYS A 305 -23.32 34.22 8.06
C LYS A 305 -23.35 35.75 8.21
N ARG A 306 -22.20 36.42 8.24
CA ARG A 306 -22.12 37.90 8.24
C ARG A 306 -22.70 38.47 6.95
N LYS A 307 -22.30 37.95 5.79
CA LYS A 307 -22.81 38.40 4.49
C LYS A 307 -24.33 38.25 4.37
N THR A 308 -24.91 37.14 4.85
CA THR A 308 -26.36 36.96 4.85
C THR A 308 -27.07 37.92 5.80
N ARG A 309 -26.44 38.26 6.94
CA ARG A 309 -26.99 39.23 7.89
C ARG A 309 -26.97 40.65 7.32
N ASP A 310 -25.84 41.05 6.76
CA ASP A 310 -25.64 42.43 6.27
C ASP A 310 -26.33 42.65 4.91
N GLY A 311 -26.50 41.61 4.10
CA GLY A 311 -27.27 41.65 2.85
C GLY A 311 -28.79 41.64 3.05
N GLY A 312 -29.28 41.15 4.20
CA GLY A 312 -30.69 41.19 4.57
C GLY A 312 -31.14 42.51 5.21
N TYR A 313 -30.21 43.38 5.60
CA TYR A 313 -30.49 44.68 6.24
C TYR A 313 -30.42 45.87 5.25
N LYS A 314 -30.24 45.61 3.94
CA LYS A 314 -29.99 46.66 2.92
C LYS A 314 -31.19 47.07 2.07
N GLU A 315 -32.40 46.62 2.37
CA GLU A 315 -33.60 47.33 1.91
C GLU A 315 -34.12 48.17 3.09
N VAL A 316 -34.30 49.47 2.85
CA VAL A 316 -34.70 50.53 3.80
C VAL A 316 -33.54 51.22 4.56
N GLU A 317 -32.86 52.14 3.88
CA GLU A 317 -32.83 53.55 4.31
C GLU A 317 -32.21 54.41 3.19
N MET A 318 -33.03 55.25 2.58
CA MET A 318 -32.55 56.43 1.88
C MET A 318 -32.26 57.48 2.95
N ASN A 319 -31.01 57.88 3.12
CA ASN A 319 -30.76 59.27 3.52
C ASN A 319 -29.42 59.77 3.01
N GLU A 320 -29.51 60.89 2.29
CA GLU A 320 -28.41 61.71 1.83
C GLU A 320 -27.86 62.48 3.03
N LYS A 321 -26.59 62.29 3.38
CA LYS A 321 -25.87 63.28 4.19
C LYS A 321 -24.38 63.30 3.92
N SER A 322 -23.88 64.53 3.80
CA SER A 322 -22.55 64.90 3.34
C SER A 322 -21.45 64.64 4.36
N SER A 323 -20.24 64.43 3.82
CA SER A 323 -18.94 64.86 4.33
C SER A 323 -18.60 64.61 5.82
N SER A 324 -17.83 63.56 6.08
CA SER A 324 -16.60 63.68 6.87
C SER A 324 -15.62 62.56 6.49
N SER A 325 -14.48 62.94 5.94
CA SER A 325 -13.39 62.05 5.54
C SER A 325 -12.59 61.62 6.77
N LEU A 326 -13.00 60.51 7.39
CA LEU A 326 -12.11 59.68 8.20
C LEU A 326 -11.34 58.73 7.27
N PRO A 327 -10.09 58.34 7.60
CA PRO A 327 -9.29 57.51 6.72
C PRO A 327 -10.03 56.19 6.46
N SER A 328 -10.38 55.99 5.20
CA SER A 328 -10.98 54.77 4.66
C SER A 328 -10.24 53.57 5.22
N SER A 329 -10.98 52.64 5.82
CA SER A 329 -10.42 51.45 6.46
C SER A 329 -9.34 50.78 5.60
N ILE A 330 -8.24 50.34 6.22
CA ILE A 330 -7.13 49.57 5.60
C ILE A 330 -7.62 48.33 4.80
N TRP A 331 -8.86 47.91 5.03
CA TRP A 331 -9.52 46.79 4.38
C TRP A 331 -10.20 47.23 3.08
N THR A 332 -9.44 47.31 1.98
CA THR A 332 -10.02 47.35 0.64
C THR A 332 -10.45 45.94 0.20
N PRO A 333 -11.40 45.81 -0.75
CA PRO A 333 -11.78 44.50 -1.30
C PRO A 333 -10.58 43.71 -1.84
N GLU A 334 -9.59 44.41 -2.39
CA GLU A 334 -8.34 43.85 -2.91
C GLU A 334 -7.43 43.29 -1.80
N THR A 335 -7.23 44.02 -0.69
CA THR A 335 -6.43 43.52 0.45
C THR A 335 -7.10 42.32 1.11
N SER A 336 -8.44 42.27 1.16
CA SER A 336 -9.19 41.11 1.65
C SER A 336 -9.01 39.87 0.77
N GLN A 337 -9.09 40.03 -0.56
CA GLN A 337 -8.87 38.93 -1.51
C GLN A 337 -7.44 38.40 -1.46
N LEU A 338 -6.45 39.28 -1.35
CA LEU A 338 -5.04 38.91 -1.20
C LEU A 338 -4.82 38.11 0.09
N LEU A 339 -5.35 38.57 1.23
CA LEU A 339 -5.23 37.86 2.50
C LEU A 339 -5.87 36.46 2.45
N GLN A 340 -7.06 36.34 1.88
CA GLN A 340 -7.74 35.04 1.72
C GLN A 340 -6.98 34.09 0.80
N THR A 341 -6.39 34.62 -0.28
CA THR A 341 -5.57 33.84 -1.21
C THR A 341 -4.29 33.36 -0.54
N SER A 342 -3.58 34.25 0.16
CA SER A 342 -2.40 33.92 0.95
C SER A 342 -2.70 32.88 2.03
N TRP A 343 -3.82 33.01 2.74
CA TRP A 343 -4.26 32.03 3.73
C TRP A 343 -4.52 30.65 3.10
N LEU A 344 -5.21 30.60 1.96
CA LEU A 344 -5.48 29.36 1.24
C LEU A 344 -4.17 28.62 0.91
N PHE A 345 -3.21 29.31 0.29
CA PHE A 345 -1.93 28.69 -0.08
C PHE A 345 -1.07 28.34 1.12
N LEU A 346 -1.11 29.12 2.20
CA LEU A 346 -0.45 28.79 3.46
C LEU A 346 -0.99 27.47 4.03
N VAL A 347 -2.32 27.32 4.12
CA VAL A 347 -2.95 26.09 4.64
C VAL A 347 -2.60 24.89 3.76
N VAL A 348 -2.65 25.03 2.44
CA VAL A 348 -2.26 23.96 1.50
C VAL A 348 -0.78 23.59 1.67
N GLY A 349 0.10 24.59 1.83
CA GLY A 349 1.52 24.39 2.10
C GLY A 349 1.77 23.66 3.42
N CYS A 350 1.06 24.02 4.49
CA CYS A 350 1.13 23.33 5.78
C CYS A 350 0.62 21.88 5.69
N CYS A 351 -0.44 21.63 4.92
CA CYS A 351 -0.94 20.27 4.66
C CYS A 351 0.11 19.41 3.95
N LEU A 352 0.76 19.97 2.91
CA LEU A 352 1.84 19.29 2.20
C LEU A 352 3.02 18.99 3.12
N LEU A 353 3.47 19.99 3.89
CA LEU A 353 4.59 19.84 4.82
C LEU A 353 4.30 18.76 5.87
N ALA A 354 3.11 18.77 6.48
CA ALA A 354 2.73 17.75 7.44
C ALA A 354 2.69 16.35 6.83
N ALA A 355 2.10 16.20 5.63
CA ALA A 355 2.02 14.91 4.94
C ALA A 355 3.41 14.38 4.53
N THR A 356 4.31 15.23 4.04
CA THR A 356 5.67 14.82 3.67
C THR A 356 6.52 14.52 4.90
N SER A 357 6.43 15.33 5.97
CA SER A 357 7.12 15.04 7.24
C SER A 357 6.68 13.70 7.85
N LEU A 358 5.37 13.41 7.89
CA LEU A 358 4.87 12.10 8.33
C LEU A 358 5.35 10.97 7.43
N SER A 359 5.36 11.18 6.12
CA SER A 359 5.85 10.18 5.17
C SER A 359 7.33 9.85 5.38
N LEU A 360 8.15 10.85 5.69
CA LEU A 360 9.57 10.66 6.03
C LEU A 360 9.74 9.90 7.35
N LEU A 361 8.94 10.22 8.37
CA LEU A 361 8.94 9.47 9.64
C LEU A 361 8.61 7.98 9.41
N VAL A 362 7.56 7.69 8.64
CA VAL A 362 7.17 6.32 8.27
C VAL A 362 8.26 5.61 7.45
N ALA A 363 8.89 6.32 6.51
CA ALA A 363 9.98 5.75 5.70
C ALA A 363 11.16 5.30 6.57
N ASN A 364 11.47 6.06 7.63
CA ASN A 364 12.61 5.84 8.51
C ASN A 364 12.28 5.03 9.79
N GLY A 365 11.00 4.78 10.10
CA GLY A 365 10.55 4.29 11.41
C GLY A 365 10.79 2.81 11.75
N PHE A 366 11.17 1.95 10.80
CA PHE A 366 11.53 0.57 11.12
C PHE A 366 12.98 0.51 11.60
N LYS A 367 13.19 0.56 12.92
CA LYS A 367 14.43 0.07 13.53
C LYS A 367 14.33 -1.46 13.63
N GLU A 368 15.41 -2.14 13.25
CA GLU A 368 15.48 -3.61 13.13
C GLU A 368 15.09 -4.37 14.39
#